data_AF-A0A8C4SVX2-F1
#
_entry.id   AF-A0A8C4SVX2-F1
#
_cell.length_a   1.000
_cell.length_b   1.000
_cell.length_c   1.000
_cell.angle_alpha   90.00
_cell.angle_beta   90.00
_cell.angle_gamma   90.00
#
_symmetry.space_group_name_H-M   'P 1'
#
loop_
_entity.id
_entity.type
_entity.pdbx_description
1 polymer ?
#
loop_
_entity_poly.entity_id
_entity_poly.type
_entity_poly.pdbx_seq_one_letter_code
_entity_poly.pdbx_strand_id
1 'polypeptide(L)'
;MSAAITVRSGPEGSITRDSVYKLFFQCTYLGSQDVQVEAEVYTVAPPLPVVEQGPFDLELVIATDSSYGSYYVDADYPVTKTLRDPVAVEVHIMNRTDPNLVLTLGDCWVTPGPSTSSQPQWSLLVNGCPYTGDNYLTSLVTVDSTSGLVYPSHYKRFVFEMFAFVDPVAQKALAEKIFIYCVAAACYPSATDPCTQTCPSRRSGRAVDKLARIASSRKNVLLHSGPVVMEADQVTTSKLEQEAPFPTGYLVLGAAAALLMVVLVLAVVVLRRLK
;
A
#
# COMPACT_ATOMS: atom_id res chain seq x y z
N MET A 1 5.50 18.47 -17.47
CA MET A 1 4.29 18.50 -16.62
C MET A 1 4.72 17.97 -15.26
N SER A 2 4.85 18.84 -14.25
CA SER A 2 5.23 18.42 -12.90
C SER A 2 3.97 17.90 -12.21
N ALA A 3 3.85 16.59 -12.04
CA ALA A 3 2.82 16.02 -11.17
C ALA A 3 3.23 16.32 -9.73
N ALA A 4 2.52 17.24 -9.07
CA ALA A 4 2.71 17.50 -7.65
C ALA A 4 2.07 16.35 -6.87
N ILE A 5 2.85 15.71 -5.98
CA ILE A 5 2.36 14.67 -5.09
C ILE A 5 1.34 15.29 -4.14
N THR A 6 0.17 14.68 -4.03
CA THR A 6 -0.81 15.08 -3.03
C THR A 6 -0.48 14.43 -1.69
N VAL A 7 -0.24 15.27 -0.69
CA VAL A 7 0.01 14.85 0.69
C VAL A 7 -1.16 15.27 1.54
N ARG A 8 -1.69 14.32 2.31
CA ARG A 8 -2.71 14.60 3.31
C ARG A 8 -2.09 14.58 4.69
N SER A 9 -2.25 15.70 5.40
CA SER A 9 -1.82 15.81 6.79
C SER A 9 -2.99 15.58 7.74
N GLY A 10 -2.80 14.65 8.66
CA GLY A 10 -3.62 14.44 9.84
C GLY A 10 -2.89 14.93 11.10
N PRO A 11 -3.54 14.85 12.27
CA PRO A 11 -2.98 15.34 13.54
C PRO A 11 -1.66 14.66 13.93
N GLU A 12 -1.53 13.37 13.60
CA GLU A 12 -0.42 12.49 14.04
C GLU A 12 0.48 12.04 12.88
N GLY A 13 0.30 12.60 11.67
CA GLY A 13 1.07 12.13 10.51
C GLY A 13 0.60 12.63 9.16
N SER A 14 1.45 12.46 8.14
CA SER A 14 1.12 12.73 6.75
C SER A 14 1.24 11.47 5.90
N ILE A 15 0.29 11.29 4.97
CA ILE A 15 0.25 10.13 4.07
C ILE A 15 0.09 10.57 2.61
N THR A 16 0.48 9.70 1.68
CA THR A 16 0.15 9.84 0.27
C THR A 16 -0.37 8.52 -0.31
N ARG A 17 -1.20 8.65 -1.33
CA ARG A 17 -1.67 7.56 -2.20
C ARG A 17 -1.25 7.75 -3.65
N ASP A 18 -0.36 8.70 -3.92
CA ASP A 18 0.14 8.96 -5.26
C ASP A 18 1.41 8.16 -5.50
N SER A 19 1.46 7.46 -6.63
CA SER A 19 2.65 6.74 -7.05
C SER A 19 3.70 7.72 -7.55
N VAL A 20 4.96 7.46 -7.19
CA VAL A 20 6.11 8.22 -7.68
C VAL A 20 6.85 7.34 -8.67
N TYR A 21 6.87 7.75 -9.94
CA TYR A 21 7.67 7.09 -10.96
C TYR A 21 9.16 7.36 -10.72
N LYS A 22 9.93 6.31 -10.40
CA LYS A 22 11.39 6.38 -10.26
C LYS A 22 12.03 5.71 -11.47
N LEU A 23 12.61 6.51 -12.37
CA LEU A 23 13.41 6.00 -13.48
C LEU A 23 14.85 5.78 -13.02
N PHE A 24 15.26 4.51 -12.95
CA PHE A 24 16.67 4.15 -12.79
C PHE A 24 17.32 4.12 -14.17
N PHE A 25 18.31 4.97 -14.40
CA PHE A 25 19.17 4.88 -15.58
C PHE A 25 20.53 4.34 -15.17
N GLN A 26 21.05 3.41 -15.96
CA GLN A 26 22.36 2.82 -15.76
C GLN A 26 23.29 3.33 -16.85
N CYS A 27 24.34 4.06 -16.46
CA CYS A 27 25.43 4.40 -17.35
C CYS A 27 26.53 3.35 -17.19
N THR A 28 26.84 2.61 -18.26
CA THR A 28 27.99 1.70 -18.30
C THR A 28 29.24 2.46 -18.69
N TYR A 29 30.23 2.45 -17.80
CA TYR A 29 31.57 2.96 -18.05
C TYR A 29 32.56 1.78 -18.07
N LEU A 30 33.57 1.83 -18.95
CA LEU A 30 34.70 0.89 -18.90
C LEU A 30 35.62 1.30 -17.74
N GLY A 31 35.37 0.73 -16.56
CA GLY A 31 36.16 0.97 -15.35
C GLY A 31 36.87 -0.30 -14.90
N SER A 32 38.21 -0.27 -14.90
CA SER A 32 39.05 -1.36 -14.41
C SER A 32 39.45 -1.16 -12.94
N GLN A 33 38.47 -0.98 -12.04
CA GLN A 33 38.72 -1.00 -10.60
C GLN A 33 37.55 -1.63 -9.85
N ASP A 34 37.88 -2.64 -9.06
CA ASP A 34 36.96 -3.33 -8.15
C ASP A 34 36.62 -2.40 -6.99
N VAL A 35 35.35 -2.09 -6.80
CA VAL A 35 34.85 -1.35 -5.64
C VAL A 35 33.96 -2.29 -4.86
N GLN A 36 34.45 -2.73 -3.69
CA GLN A 36 33.64 -3.49 -2.75
C GLN A 36 32.60 -2.56 -2.13
N VAL A 37 31.33 -2.87 -2.37
CA VAL A 37 30.21 -2.23 -1.68
C VAL A 37 29.76 -3.17 -0.56
N GLU A 38 30.03 -2.79 0.67
CA GLU A 38 29.55 -3.50 1.85
C GLU A 38 28.20 -2.91 2.24
N ALA A 39 27.13 -3.62 1.89
CA ALA A 39 25.76 -3.26 2.25
C ALA A 39 25.35 -4.05 3.50
N GLU A 40 25.22 -3.36 4.62
CA GLU A 40 24.75 -3.96 5.86
C GLU A 40 23.21 -4.01 5.85
N VAL A 41 22.66 -5.18 5.54
CA VAL A 41 21.22 -5.41 5.46
C VAL A 41 20.69 -5.82 6.84
N TYR A 42 20.14 -4.87 7.57
CA TYR A 42 19.44 -5.15 8.83
C TYR A 42 18.04 -5.70 8.54
N THR A 43 17.91 -7.03 8.48
CA THR A 43 16.59 -7.69 8.43
C THR A 43 16.05 -7.87 9.85
N VAL A 44 15.17 -6.96 10.27
CA VAL A 44 14.37 -7.18 11.49
C VAL A 44 13.28 -8.19 11.14
N ALA A 45 13.23 -9.32 11.87
CA ALA A 45 12.19 -10.32 11.70
C ALA A 45 10.81 -9.65 11.90
N PRO A 46 9.80 -9.98 11.06
CA PRO A 46 8.42 -9.54 11.27
C PRO A 46 8.00 -9.76 12.72
N PRO A 47 7.37 -8.78 13.40
CA PRO A 47 6.70 -9.06 14.65
C PRO A 47 5.65 -10.14 14.37
N LEU A 48 5.75 -11.24 15.12
CA LEU A 48 4.76 -12.31 15.08
C LEU A 48 3.40 -11.74 15.47
N PRO A 49 2.28 -12.22 14.90
CA PRO A 49 0.95 -11.85 15.37
C PRO A 49 0.88 -12.13 16.87
N VAL A 50 0.61 -11.09 17.65
CA VAL A 50 0.52 -11.19 19.10
C VAL A 50 -0.93 -11.47 19.47
N VAL A 51 -1.15 -12.62 20.11
CA VAL A 51 -2.38 -12.92 20.84
C VAL A 51 -2.22 -12.34 22.25
N GLU A 52 -2.80 -11.19 22.53
CA GLU A 52 -2.87 -10.69 23.91
C GLU A 52 -3.91 -11.50 24.71
N GLN A 53 -3.53 -11.94 25.90
CA GLN A 53 -4.32 -12.82 26.76
C GLN A 53 -5.50 -12.07 27.42
N GLY A 54 -6.56 -11.84 26.65
CA GLY A 54 -7.90 -11.58 27.15
C GLY A 54 -8.60 -12.89 27.56
N PRO A 55 -9.82 -12.85 28.13
CA PRO A 55 -10.62 -14.07 28.37
C PRO A 55 -11.05 -14.78 27.08
N PHE A 56 -10.88 -14.12 25.93
CA PHE A 56 -11.16 -14.65 24.60
C PHE A 56 -9.90 -14.54 23.76
N ASP A 57 -9.61 -15.59 23.01
CA ASP A 57 -8.56 -15.57 21.99
C ASP A 57 -9.14 -14.83 20.78
N LEU A 58 -8.55 -13.70 20.43
CA LEU A 58 -8.95 -12.88 19.29
C LEU A 58 -7.79 -12.86 18.29
N GLU A 59 -8.12 -12.80 17.01
CA GLU A 59 -7.12 -12.77 15.94
C GLU A 59 -7.46 -11.70 14.90
N LEU A 60 -6.43 -11.05 14.37
CA LEU A 60 -6.51 -10.13 13.25
C LEU A 60 -5.73 -10.74 12.07
N VAL A 61 -6.44 -10.97 10.97
CA VAL A 61 -5.89 -11.55 9.74
C VAL A 61 -6.17 -10.65 8.54
N ILE A 62 -5.33 -10.76 7.52
CA ILE A 62 -5.51 -10.07 6.25
C ILE A 62 -6.01 -11.09 5.22
N ALA A 63 -7.14 -10.81 4.59
CA ALA A 63 -7.66 -11.61 3.50
C ALA A 63 -6.88 -11.31 2.21
N THR A 64 -6.72 -12.32 1.35
CA THR A 64 -6.03 -12.18 0.07
C THR A 64 -6.76 -11.22 -0.87
N ASP A 65 -8.09 -11.18 -0.76
CA ASP A 65 -8.98 -10.29 -1.50
C ASP A 65 -10.18 -9.82 -0.65
N SER A 66 -11.03 -8.98 -1.23
CA SER A 66 -12.23 -8.45 -0.57
C SER A 66 -13.40 -9.44 -0.48
N SER A 67 -13.24 -10.69 -0.94
CA SER A 67 -14.25 -11.75 -0.80
C SER A 67 -14.15 -12.50 0.53
N TYR A 68 -13.00 -12.39 1.22
CA TYR A 68 -12.71 -13.10 2.48
C TYR A 68 -12.80 -14.64 2.33
N GLY A 69 -12.43 -15.16 1.16
CA GLY A 69 -12.38 -16.61 0.90
C GLY A 69 -11.08 -17.28 1.33
N SER A 70 -9.98 -16.51 1.40
CA SER A 70 -8.66 -16.97 1.84
C SER A 70 -7.89 -15.86 2.54
N TYR A 71 -6.93 -16.26 3.37
CA TYR A 71 -6.18 -15.38 4.27
C TYR A 71 -4.69 -15.65 4.14
N TYR A 72 -3.89 -14.60 4.34
CA TYR A 72 -2.44 -14.73 4.45
C TYR A 72 -2.08 -15.44 5.76
N VAL A 73 -1.12 -16.36 5.69
CA VAL A 73 -0.55 -17.05 6.85
C VAL A 73 0.83 -16.50 7.18
N ASP A 74 1.41 -16.89 8.33
CA ASP A 74 2.73 -16.43 8.78
C ASP A 74 3.83 -16.54 7.73
N ALA A 75 3.80 -17.57 6.89
CA ALA A 75 4.77 -17.80 5.82
C ALA A 75 4.65 -16.82 4.65
N ASP A 76 3.49 -16.16 4.49
CA ASP A 76 3.24 -15.18 3.42
C ASP A 76 3.71 -13.77 3.80
N TYR A 77 4.08 -13.55 5.06
CA TYR A 77 4.56 -12.25 5.51
C TYR A 77 6.02 -12.01 5.13
N PRO A 78 6.37 -10.78 4.69
CA PRO A 78 5.50 -9.60 4.61
C PRO A 78 4.56 -9.60 3.39
N VAL A 79 3.31 -9.18 3.60
CA VAL A 79 2.31 -9.07 2.53
C VAL A 79 2.60 -7.86 1.65
N THR A 80 2.65 -8.04 0.34
CA THR A 80 2.92 -6.95 -0.60
C THR A 80 1.64 -6.33 -1.17
N LYS A 81 1.54 -5.01 -1.16
CA LYS A 81 0.42 -4.23 -1.71
C LYS A 81 0.93 -2.98 -2.43
N THR A 82 0.32 -2.62 -3.56
CA THR A 82 0.59 -1.33 -4.22
C THR A 82 -0.26 -0.23 -3.62
N LEU A 83 0.06 1.04 -3.88
CA LEU A 83 -0.75 2.17 -3.41
C LEU A 83 -2.16 2.07 -3.96
N ARG A 84 -3.15 2.33 -3.10
CA ARG A 84 -4.60 2.22 -3.38
C ARG A 84 -5.12 0.79 -3.56
N ASP A 85 -4.27 -0.24 -3.52
CA ASP A 85 -4.79 -1.61 -3.46
C ASP A 85 -5.65 -1.80 -2.22
N PRO A 86 -6.79 -2.53 -2.33
CA PRO A 86 -7.61 -2.83 -1.18
C PRO A 86 -6.89 -3.81 -0.25
N VAL A 87 -6.86 -3.45 1.03
CA VAL A 87 -6.41 -4.32 2.13
C VAL A 87 -7.66 -4.72 2.92
N ALA A 88 -8.07 -5.97 2.75
CA ALA A 88 -9.22 -6.55 3.43
C ALA A 88 -8.77 -7.16 4.76
N VAL A 89 -9.25 -6.60 5.86
CA VAL A 89 -8.89 -6.98 7.23
C VAL A 89 -10.07 -7.64 7.90
N GLU A 90 -9.82 -8.75 8.57
CA GLU A 90 -10.79 -9.43 9.41
C GLU A 90 -10.25 -9.56 10.83
N VAL A 91 -11.11 -9.23 11.79
CA VAL A 91 -10.89 -9.54 13.20
C VAL A 91 -11.96 -10.54 13.63
N HIS A 92 -11.56 -11.59 14.33
CA HIS A 92 -12.49 -12.63 14.76
C HIS A 92 -12.16 -13.27 16.10
N ILE A 93 -13.17 -13.90 16.69
CA ILE A 93 -13.06 -14.66 17.94
C ILE A 93 -12.66 -16.10 17.60
N MET A 94 -11.59 -16.58 18.23
CA MET A 94 -11.06 -17.93 18.05
C MET A 94 -11.67 -18.91 19.04
N ASN A 95 -11.82 -20.17 18.62
CA ASN A 95 -12.15 -21.31 19.48
C ASN A 95 -13.41 -21.15 20.35
N ARG A 96 -14.44 -20.43 19.85
CA ARG A 96 -15.72 -20.23 20.55
C ARG A 96 -16.92 -20.55 19.66
N THR A 97 -17.97 -21.05 20.29
CA THR A 97 -19.21 -21.50 19.65
C THR A 97 -20.47 -20.92 20.30
N ASP A 98 -20.32 -19.87 21.11
CA ASP A 98 -21.45 -19.22 21.79
C ASP A 98 -22.13 -18.20 20.86
N PRO A 99 -23.38 -18.41 20.43
CA PRO A 99 -24.07 -17.50 19.52
C PRO A 99 -24.45 -16.15 20.16
N ASN A 100 -24.44 -16.05 21.49
CA ASN A 100 -24.76 -14.80 22.19
C ASN A 100 -23.53 -13.88 22.32
N LEU A 101 -22.34 -14.37 21.96
CA LEU A 101 -21.12 -13.59 21.97
C LEU A 101 -21.04 -12.70 20.74
N VAL A 102 -20.70 -11.43 20.95
CA VAL A 102 -20.58 -10.43 19.89
C VAL A 102 -19.20 -9.78 19.93
N LEU A 103 -18.51 -9.79 18.79
CA LEU A 103 -17.26 -9.06 18.61
C LEU A 103 -17.55 -7.59 18.30
N THR A 104 -16.79 -6.72 18.96
CA THR A 104 -16.82 -5.27 18.76
C THR A 104 -15.42 -4.73 18.49
N LEU A 105 -15.32 -3.74 17.60
CA LEU A 105 -14.07 -3.05 17.27
C LEU A 105 -14.01 -1.66 17.91
N GLY A 106 -12.86 -1.30 18.44
CA GLY A 106 -12.52 0.03 18.93
C GLY A 106 -11.73 0.80 17.87
N ASP A 107 -10.64 1.41 18.32
CA ASP A 107 -9.74 2.13 17.43
C ASP A 107 -8.89 1.15 16.61
N CYS A 108 -8.76 1.43 15.32
CA CYS A 108 -7.81 0.76 14.45
C CYS A 108 -6.92 1.80 13.78
N TRP A 109 -5.62 1.59 13.78
CA TRP A 109 -4.65 2.51 13.22
C TRP A 109 -3.48 1.78 12.59
N VAL A 110 -2.69 2.54 11.85
CA VAL A 110 -1.51 2.07 11.16
C VAL A 110 -0.31 2.86 11.65
N THR A 111 0.85 2.21 11.73
CA THR A 111 2.14 2.86 12.01
C THR A 111 3.22 2.39 11.02
N PRO A 112 4.32 3.15 10.84
CA PRO A 112 5.43 2.75 9.96
C PRO A 112 6.38 1.72 10.62
N GLY A 113 6.15 1.32 11.87
CA GLY A 113 7.05 0.47 12.64
C GLY A 113 6.32 -0.61 13.45
N PRO A 114 7.05 -1.60 13.97
CA PRO A 114 6.47 -2.72 14.71
C PRO A 114 6.01 -2.33 16.14
N SER A 115 6.13 -1.06 16.53
CA SER A 115 5.64 -0.57 17.82
C SER A 115 4.30 0.13 17.64
N THR A 116 3.37 -0.13 18.56
CA THR A 116 2.05 0.53 18.63
C THR A 116 2.15 2.04 18.81
N SER A 117 3.27 2.52 19.36
CA SER A 117 3.57 3.92 19.62
C SER A 117 4.46 4.58 18.55
N SER A 118 4.84 3.83 17.50
CA SER A 118 5.59 4.39 16.38
C SER A 118 4.83 5.56 15.74
N GLN A 119 5.55 6.64 15.46
CA GLN A 119 5.02 7.80 14.76
C GLN A 119 5.58 7.86 13.33
N PRO A 120 4.83 8.42 12.38
CA PRO A 120 3.43 8.87 12.47
C PRO A 120 2.39 7.76 12.70
N GLN A 121 1.18 8.13 13.13
CA GLN A 121 0.03 7.22 13.21
C GLN A 121 -1.08 7.65 12.24
N TRP A 122 -1.77 6.68 11.65
CA TRP A 122 -2.93 6.94 10.79
C TRP A 122 -4.15 6.15 11.22
N SER A 123 -5.24 6.84 11.58
CA SER A 123 -6.49 6.21 12.02
C SER A 123 -7.29 5.65 10.83
N LEU A 124 -7.67 4.37 10.92
CA LEU A 124 -8.60 3.72 10.01
C LEU A 124 -10.03 3.76 10.59
N LEU A 125 -10.14 3.32 11.85
CA LEU A 125 -11.38 3.33 12.62
C LEU A 125 -11.18 4.09 13.93
N VAL A 126 -12.16 4.91 14.31
CA VAL A 126 -12.23 5.61 15.59
C VAL A 126 -13.51 5.16 16.30
N ASN A 127 -13.38 4.52 17.46
CA ASN A 127 -14.47 3.83 18.15
C ASN A 127 -15.26 2.87 17.22
N GLY A 128 -14.53 2.21 16.32
CA GLY A 128 -15.07 1.29 15.33
C GLY A 128 -15.80 1.93 14.15
N CYS A 129 -15.71 3.25 13.99
CA CYS A 129 -16.30 3.98 12.88
C CYS A 129 -15.24 4.50 11.91
N PRO A 130 -15.50 4.51 10.59
CA PRO A 130 -14.56 5.03 9.60
C PRO A 130 -14.07 6.44 9.92
N TYR A 131 -12.75 6.62 9.86
CA TYR A 131 -12.14 7.93 10.06
C TYR A 131 -12.52 8.90 8.93
N THR A 132 -13.29 9.95 9.25
CA THR A 132 -13.80 10.90 8.26
C THR A 132 -12.81 11.99 7.85
N GLY A 133 -11.60 11.97 8.43
CA GLY A 133 -10.56 12.94 8.09
C GLY A 133 -9.85 12.62 6.77
N ASP A 134 -10.16 11.48 6.15
CA ASP A 134 -9.67 11.04 4.84
C ASP A 134 -10.79 11.00 3.77
N ASN A 135 -10.43 11.06 2.48
CA ASN A 135 -11.32 10.94 1.32
C ASN A 135 -11.45 9.47 0.92
N TYR A 136 -10.42 8.68 1.23
CA TYR A 136 -10.38 7.23 1.06
C TYR A 136 -10.81 6.57 2.37
N LEU A 137 -12.11 6.67 2.64
CA LEU A 137 -12.70 6.17 3.89
C LEU A 137 -12.54 4.65 3.97
N THR A 138 -12.24 4.17 5.18
CA THR A 138 -12.33 2.74 5.47
C THR A 138 -13.77 2.27 5.29
N SER A 139 -13.98 1.21 4.53
CA SER A 139 -15.29 0.62 4.29
C SER A 139 -15.53 -0.51 5.28
N LEU A 140 -16.57 -0.40 6.11
CA LEU A 140 -17.02 -1.50 6.96
C LEU A 140 -17.79 -2.52 6.12
N VAL A 141 -17.44 -3.79 6.26
CA VAL A 141 -18.11 -4.89 5.57
C VAL A 141 -19.09 -5.53 6.54
N THR A 142 -20.35 -5.61 6.14
CA THR A 142 -21.41 -6.26 6.93
C THR A 142 -21.18 -7.76 6.97
N VAL A 143 -21.16 -8.33 8.18
CA VAL A 143 -21.07 -9.77 8.39
C VAL A 143 -22.37 -10.24 9.02
N ASP A 144 -23.12 -11.04 8.27
CA ASP A 144 -24.44 -11.52 8.64
C ASP A 144 -24.64 -12.99 8.20
N SER A 145 -25.87 -13.48 8.27
CA SER A 145 -26.20 -14.86 7.89
C SER A 145 -25.93 -15.18 6.41
N THR A 146 -25.82 -14.18 5.54
CA THR A 146 -25.51 -14.38 4.12
C THR A 146 -24.03 -14.61 3.86
N SER A 147 -23.17 -14.34 4.85
CA SER A 147 -21.72 -14.50 4.75
C SER A 147 -21.24 -15.96 4.80
N GLY A 148 -22.15 -16.92 5.02
CA GLY A 148 -21.82 -18.36 5.09
C GLY A 148 -21.11 -18.79 6.38
N LEU A 149 -21.00 -17.89 7.37
CA LEU A 149 -20.37 -18.16 8.66
C LEU A 149 -21.39 -18.69 9.67
N VAL A 150 -20.98 -19.66 10.49
CA VAL A 150 -21.84 -20.25 11.53
C VAL A 150 -22.19 -19.23 12.63
N TYR A 151 -21.22 -18.40 13.02
CA TYR A 151 -21.38 -17.36 14.03
C TYR A 151 -20.97 -15.97 13.49
N PRO A 152 -21.81 -15.31 12.67
CA PRO A 152 -21.45 -14.03 12.05
C PRO A 152 -21.08 -12.93 13.06
N SER A 153 -21.67 -12.98 14.27
CA SER A 153 -21.38 -12.04 15.35
C SER A 153 -19.94 -12.10 15.87
N HIS A 154 -19.21 -13.19 15.61
CA HIS A 154 -17.82 -13.37 16.03
C HIS A 154 -16.82 -12.65 15.13
N TYR A 155 -17.28 -12.05 14.02
CA TYR A 155 -16.42 -11.49 12.99
C TYR A 155 -16.72 -10.00 12.79
N LYS A 156 -15.66 -9.26 12.46
CA LYS A 156 -15.72 -7.88 11.99
C LYS A 156 -14.76 -7.73 10.82
N ARG A 157 -15.26 -7.17 9.73
CA ARG A 157 -14.53 -7.03 8.47
C ARG A 157 -14.52 -5.58 8.03
N PHE A 158 -13.39 -5.12 7.51
CA PHE A 158 -13.29 -3.80 6.91
C PHE A 158 -12.21 -3.79 5.83
N VAL A 159 -12.33 -2.84 4.90
CA VAL A 159 -11.38 -2.64 3.81
C VAL A 159 -10.89 -1.21 3.84
N PHE A 160 -9.58 -1.01 3.74
CA PHE A 160 -9.00 0.30 3.50
C PHE A 160 -8.10 0.25 2.27
N GLU A 161 -7.91 1.41 1.64
CA GLU A 161 -6.98 1.54 0.52
C GLU A 161 -5.57 1.81 1.02
N MET A 162 -4.63 1.01 0.53
CA MET A 162 -3.23 1.05 0.89
C MET A 162 -2.60 2.44 0.63
N PHE A 163 -1.72 2.88 1.53
CA PHE A 163 -1.08 4.19 1.48
C PHE A 163 0.35 4.13 2.06
N ALA A 164 1.15 5.14 1.77
CA ALA A 164 2.48 5.30 2.36
C ALA A 164 2.53 6.51 3.30
N PHE A 165 3.25 6.38 4.41
CA PHE A 165 3.60 7.52 5.26
C PHE A 165 4.62 8.40 4.57
N VAL A 166 4.48 9.72 4.72
CA VAL A 166 5.31 10.72 4.01
C VAL A 166 5.94 11.71 4.98
N ASP A 167 7.21 12.03 4.75
CA ASP A 167 7.89 13.14 5.39
C ASP A 167 7.32 14.43 4.78
N PRO A 168 6.64 15.27 5.57
CA PRO A 168 5.98 16.46 5.03
C PRO A 168 6.97 17.49 4.47
N VAL A 169 8.23 17.50 4.92
CA VAL A 169 9.27 18.41 4.44
C VAL A 169 9.93 17.84 3.19
N ALA A 170 10.38 16.59 3.25
CA ALA A 170 11.11 15.96 2.16
C ALA A 170 10.20 15.44 1.03
N GLN A 171 8.88 15.35 1.26
CA GLN A 171 7.88 14.81 0.33
C GLN A 171 8.26 13.41 -0.18
N LYS A 172 8.81 12.59 0.71
CA LYS A 172 9.27 11.23 0.44
C LYS A 172 8.63 10.25 1.40
N ALA A 173 8.48 9.00 0.98
CA ALA A 173 7.98 7.94 1.83
C ALA A 173 8.91 7.75 3.05
N LEU A 174 8.32 7.73 4.26
CA LEU A 174 9.02 7.53 5.53
C LEU A 174 9.38 6.06 5.76
N ALA A 175 8.53 5.15 5.29
CA ALA A 175 8.71 3.73 5.42
C ALA A 175 8.09 3.00 4.23
N GLU A 176 8.71 1.89 3.86
CA GLU A 176 8.20 0.96 2.84
C GLU A 176 7.25 -0.07 3.44
N LYS A 177 7.10 -0.11 4.76
CA LYS A 177 6.25 -1.07 5.48
C LYS A 177 5.29 -0.36 6.41
N ILE A 178 4.14 -0.96 6.62
CA ILE A 178 3.16 -0.53 7.59
C ILE A 178 2.72 -1.71 8.47
N PHE A 179 2.18 -1.37 9.63
CA PHE A 179 1.74 -2.30 10.66
C PHE A 179 0.34 -1.88 11.11
N ILE A 180 -0.64 -2.80 11.02
CA ILE A 180 -2.04 -2.50 11.34
C ILE A 180 -2.36 -2.99 12.74
N TYR A 181 -2.88 -2.10 13.57
CA TYR A 181 -3.28 -2.38 14.93
C TYR A 181 -4.78 -2.13 15.11
N CYS A 182 -5.43 -2.96 15.91
CA CYS A 182 -6.83 -2.77 16.29
C CYS A 182 -7.04 -3.08 17.76
N VAL A 183 -7.90 -2.30 18.40
CA VAL A 183 -8.47 -2.64 19.71
C VAL A 183 -9.78 -3.38 19.48
N ALA A 184 -9.95 -4.53 20.11
CA ALA A 184 -11.15 -5.35 19.98
C ALA A 184 -11.62 -5.88 21.35
N ALA A 185 -12.92 -6.17 21.45
CA ALA A 185 -13.49 -6.81 22.63
C ALA A 185 -14.69 -7.68 22.25
N ALA A 186 -14.86 -8.78 22.97
CA ALA A 186 -16.08 -9.58 22.90
C ALA A 186 -17.00 -9.24 24.08
N CYS A 187 -18.30 -9.18 23.83
CA CYS A 187 -19.30 -8.86 24.86
C CYS A 187 -20.60 -9.64 24.67
N TYR A 188 -21.37 -9.72 25.75
CA TYR A 188 -22.72 -10.25 25.77
C TYR A 188 -23.72 -9.09 25.74
N PRO A 189 -24.66 -9.06 24.77
CA PRO A 189 -25.67 -8.03 24.69
C PRO A 189 -26.51 -7.95 25.98
N SER A 190 -26.71 -6.74 26.46
CA SER A 190 -27.49 -6.42 27.66
C SER A 190 -28.29 -5.14 27.44
N ALA A 191 -29.23 -4.83 28.34
CA ALA A 191 -30.03 -3.60 28.26
C ALA A 191 -29.16 -2.32 28.33
N THR A 192 -28.00 -2.38 28.98
CA THR A 192 -27.07 -1.26 29.14
C THR A 192 -26.00 -1.20 28.07
N ASP A 193 -25.53 -2.35 27.58
CA ASP A 193 -24.58 -2.47 26.47
C ASP A 193 -25.12 -3.45 25.41
N PRO A 194 -25.68 -2.96 24.30
CA PRO A 194 -26.23 -3.81 23.25
C PRO A 194 -25.14 -4.47 22.39
N CYS A 195 -23.84 -4.24 22.65
CA CYS A 195 -22.75 -4.72 21.81
C CYS A 195 -22.81 -4.25 20.35
N THR A 196 -23.54 -3.17 20.08
CA THR A 196 -23.67 -2.59 18.75
C THR A 196 -22.81 -1.34 18.61
N GLN A 197 -22.29 -1.14 17.40
CA GLN A 197 -21.50 0.03 17.04
C GLN A 197 -22.34 0.84 16.05
N THR A 198 -22.80 2.01 16.51
CA THR A 198 -23.57 2.93 15.67
C THR A 198 -22.69 4.13 15.36
N CYS A 199 -22.38 4.35 14.10
CA CYS A 199 -21.61 5.50 13.67
C CYS A 199 -22.54 6.71 13.55
N PRO A 200 -22.41 7.71 14.44
CA PRO A 200 -23.32 8.84 14.43
C PRO A 200 -23.05 9.71 13.19
N SER A 201 -24.08 9.87 12.35
CA SER A 201 -24.03 10.72 11.14
C SER A 201 -23.77 12.20 11.46
N ARG A 202 -24.03 12.64 12.69
CA ARG A 202 -23.67 13.98 13.21
C ARG A 202 -22.96 13.83 14.55
N ARG A 203 -21.88 14.60 14.75
CA ARG A 203 -21.10 14.69 16.00
C ARG A 203 -21.94 15.28 17.14
N SER A 204 -22.87 14.51 17.68
CA SER A 204 -23.48 14.81 18.97
C SER A 204 -22.49 14.38 20.06
N GLY A 205 -21.77 15.32 20.67
CA GLY A 205 -20.73 15.02 21.66
C GLY A 205 -21.21 14.10 22.79
N ARG A 206 -22.46 14.26 23.24
CA ARG A 206 -23.06 13.39 24.29
C ARG A 206 -23.20 11.93 23.87
N ALA A 207 -23.45 11.66 22.59
CA ALA A 207 -23.57 10.28 22.09
C ALA A 207 -22.18 9.62 22.01
N VAL A 208 -21.17 10.38 21.59
CA VAL A 208 -19.77 9.94 21.52
C VAL A 208 -19.23 9.63 22.92
N ASP A 209 -19.44 10.50 23.90
CA ASP A 209 -19.00 10.28 25.29
C ASP A 209 -19.64 9.02 25.91
N LYS A 210 -20.92 8.77 25.61
CA LYS A 210 -21.61 7.56 26.09
C LYS A 210 -20.99 6.30 25.47
N LEU A 211 -20.72 6.30 24.16
CA LEU A 211 -20.08 5.19 23.46
C LEU A 211 -18.67 4.94 23.99
N ALA A 212 -17.87 5.99 24.19
CA ALA A 212 -16.52 5.89 24.75
C ALA A 212 -16.52 5.30 26.16
N ARG A 213 -17.48 5.69 27.01
CA ARG A 213 -17.64 5.11 28.36
C ARG A 213 -17.98 3.62 28.33
N ILE A 214 -18.87 3.20 27.43
CA ILE A 214 -19.22 1.79 27.27
C ILE A 214 -18.00 1.00 26.75
N ALA A 215 -17.31 1.51 25.73
CA ALA A 215 -16.10 0.88 25.18
C ALA A 215 -14.97 0.76 26.23
N SER A 216 -14.79 1.77 27.08
CA SER A 216 -13.82 1.73 28.19
C SER A 216 -14.19 0.72 29.29
N SER A 217 -15.45 0.29 29.40
CA SER A 217 -15.86 -0.73 30.38
C SER A 217 -15.57 -2.15 29.90
N ARG A 218 -15.32 -2.35 28.60
CA ARG A 218 -15.06 -3.68 28.03
C ARG A 218 -13.61 -4.08 28.30
N LYS A 219 -13.39 -5.40 28.40
CA LYS A 219 -12.03 -5.97 28.45
C LYS A 219 -11.46 -5.98 27.03
N ASN A 220 -10.83 -4.88 26.68
CA ASN A 220 -10.25 -4.65 25.37
C ASN A 220 -8.91 -5.39 25.22
N VAL A 221 -8.64 -5.88 24.02
CA VAL A 221 -7.43 -6.60 23.62
C VAL A 221 -6.83 -5.87 22.42
N LEU A 222 -5.52 -5.69 22.41
CA LEU A 222 -4.80 -5.12 21.27
C LEU A 222 -4.35 -6.23 20.31
N LEU A 223 -4.64 -6.04 19.02
CA LEU A 223 -4.34 -6.98 17.94
C LEU A 223 -3.45 -6.33 16.88
N HIS A 224 -2.68 -7.13 16.16
CA HIS A 224 -1.76 -6.66 15.12
C HIS A 224 -1.64 -7.63 13.94
N SER A 225 -1.50 -7.11 12.72
CA SER A 225 -1.56 -7.85 11.46
C SER A 225 -0.28 -8.45 10.91
N GLY A 226 0.89 -8.23 11.52
CA GLY A 226 2.19 -8.41 10.84
C GLY A 226 2.49 -7.29 9.82
N PRO A 227 3.71 -7.25 9.24
CA PRO A 227 4.13 -6.19 8.31
C PRO A 227 3.46 -6.30 6.93
N VAL A 228 2.92 -5.19 6.44
CA VAL A 228 2.45 -5.04 5.05
C VAL A 228 3.41 -4.10 4.32
N VAL A 229 4.02 -4.58 3.24
CA VAL A 229 4.99 -3.85 2.42
C VAL A 229 4.29 -3.14 1.27
N MET A 230 4.66 -1.88 1.08
CA MET A 230 4.32 -1.08 -0.08
C MET A 230 5.24 -1.43 -1.25
N GLU A 231 4.68 -1.83 -2.37
CA GLU A 231 5.43 -1.89 -3.63
C GLU A 231 5.08 -0.68 -4.50
N ALA A 232 6.12 -0.03 -5.03
CA ALA A 232 5.93 1.03 -6.00
C ALA A 232 5.54 0.40 -7.34
N ASP A 233 4.55 0.96 -8.02
CA ASP A 233 4.15 0.53 -9.36
C ASP A 233 5.38 0.49 -10.29
N GLN A 234 5.89 -0.72 -10.54
CA GLN A 234 6.85 -0.95 -11.61
C GLN A 234 6.07 -1.00 -12.91
N VAL A 235 5.75 0.16 -13.47
CA VAL A 235 5.46 0.23 -14.91
C VAL A 235 6.76 -0.17 -15.59
N THR A 236 6.86 -1.45 -15.95
CA THR A 236 7.92 -1.97 -16.80
C THR A 236 7.75 -1.29 -18.14
N THR A 237 8.40 -0.14 -18.32
CA THR A 237 8.59 0.44 -19.63
C THR A 237 9.52 -0.53 -20.35
N SER A 238 8.91 -1.44 -21.12
CA SER A 238 9.61 -2.22 -22.13
C SER A 238 10.50 -1.25 -22.88
N LYS A 239 11.82 -1.46 -22.77
CA LYS A 239 12.89 -0.82 -23.53
C LYS A 239 12.35 -0.37 -24.90
N LEU A 240 12.00 0.91 -25.05
CA LEU A 240 11.86 1.52 -26.37
C LEU A 240 13.29 1.76 -26.85
N GLU A 241 14.00 0.66 -27.12
CA GLU A 241 15.21 0.66 -27.91
C GLU A 241 14.75 0.87 -29.36
N GLN A 242 14.33 2.10 -29.66
CA GLN A 242 14.18 2.52 -31.04
C GLN A 242 15.58 2.81 -31.54
N GLU A 243 16.28 1.74 -31.87
CA GLU A 243 17.49 1.78 -32.67
C GLU A 243 17.08 2.34 -34.04
N ALA A 244 17.14 3.67 -34.18
CA ALA A 244 17.05 4.29 -35.48
C ALA A 244 18.27 3.78 -36.27
N PRO A 245 18.08 3.08 -37.41
CA PRO A 245 19.19 2.73 -38.26
C PRO A 245 19.78 4.06 -38.76
N PHE A 246 20.98 4.39 -38.32
CA PHE A 246 21.76 5.45 -38.94
C PHE A 246 21.76 5.21 -40.45
N PRO A 247 21.34 6.19 -41.27
CA PRO A 247 21.24 5.97 -42.70
C PRO A 247 22.63 6.15 -43.33
N THR A 248 23.53 5.21 -43.07
CA THR A 248 24.86 5.13 -43.68
C THR A 248 24.80 4.93 -45.19
N GLY A 249 23.63 4.55 -45.75
CA GLY A 249 23.42 4.36 -47.19
C GLY A 249 23.41 5.65 -48.03
N TYR A 250 22.96 6.79 -47.50
CA TYR A 250 22.85 8.02 -48.31
C TYR A 250 24.19 8.72 -48.56
N LEU A 251 25.17 8.55 -47.67
CA LEU A 251 26.51 9.13 -47.83
C LEU A 251 27.31 8.41 -48.93
N VAL A 252 27.11 7.10 -49.12
CA VAL A 252 27.82 6.32 -50.14
C VAL A 252 27.25 6.55 -51.54
N LEU A 253 25.92 6.70 -51.66
CA LEU A 253 25.25 6.97 -52.94
C LEU A 253 25.54 8.39 -53.47
N GLY A 254 25.64 9.39 -52.59
CA GLY A 254 25.98 10.76 -52.97
C GLY A 254 27.39 10.89 -53.57
N ALA A 255 28.37 10.18 -53.00
CA ALA A 255 29.75 10.22 -53.48
C ALA A 255 29.90 9.55 -54.87
N ALA A 256 29.20 8.44 -55.12
CA ALA A 256 29.24 7.75 -56.41
C ALA A 256 28.61 8.58 -57.54
N ALA A 257 27.49 9.27 -57.27
CA ALA A 257 26.83 10.14 -58.25
C ALA A 257 27.70 11.37 -58.60
N ALA A 258 28.37 11.97 -57.61
CA ALA A 258 29.28 13.09 -57.84
C ALA A 258 30.49 12.69 -58.71
N LEU A 259 31.08 11.52 -58.45
CA LEU A 259 32.20 11.00 -59.26
C LEU A 259 31.77 10.73 -60.71
N LEU A 260 30.60 10.13 -60.93
CA LEU A 260 30.06 9.89 -62.28
C LEU A 260 29.84 11.19 -63.07
N MET A 261 29.31 12.23 -62.41
CA MET A 261 29.11 13.54 -63.04
C MET A 261 30.44 14.20 -63.45
N VAL A 262 31.48 14.10 -62.61
CA VAL A 262 32.81 14.63 -62.93
C VAL A 262 33.42 13.91 -64.13
N VAL A 263 33.30 12.59 -64.21
CA VAL A 263 33.80 11.79 -65.34
C VAL A 263 33.08 12.16 -66.65
N LEU A 264 31.76 12.34 -66.62
CA LEU A 264 30.99 12.74 -67.79
C LEU A 264 31.38 14.14 -68.29
N VAL A 265 31.58 15.10 -67.38
CA VAL A 265 32.03 16.45 -67.74
C VAL A 265 33.42 16.41 -68.38
N LEU A 266 34.35 15.64 -67.81
CA LEU A 266 35.69 15.46 -68.39
C LEU A 266 35.63 14.80 -69.76
N ALA A 267 34.81 13.76 -69.94
CA ALA A 267 34.62 13.11 -71.23
C ALA A 267 34.07 14.07 -72.30
N VAL A 268 33.08 14.92 -71.94
CA VAL A 268 32.54 15.94 -72.85
C VAL A 268 33.59 17.00 -73.18
N VAL A 269 34.40 17.43 -72.21
CA VAL A 269 35.48 18.40 -72.45
C VAL A 269 36.55 17.81 -73.37
N VAL A 270 36.92 16.55 -73.19
CA VAL A 270 37.89 15.84 -74.05
C VAL A 270 37.32 15.66 -75.46
N LEU A 271 36.06 15.24 -75.60
CA LEU A 271 35.39 15.12 -76.90
C LEU A 271 35.25 16.45 -77.64
N ARG A 272 35.07 17.58 -76.92
CA ARG A 272 35.07 18.92 -77.51
C ARG A 272 36.46 19.45 -77.87
N ARG A 273 37.54 18.89 -77.30
CA ARG A 273 38.93 19.24 -77.62
C ARG A 273 39.48 18.43 -78.81
N LEU A 274 38.85 17.31 -79.14
CA LEU A 274 39.22 16.38 -80.23
C LEU A 274 38.43 16.60 -81.53
N LYS A 275 37.57 17.62 -81.58
CA LYS A 275 36.78 18.04 -82.74
C LYS A 275 37.13 19.46 -83.11
#